data_AF-A0A2K2U043-F1
#
_entry.id   AF-A0A2K2U043-F1
#
_cell.length_a   1.000
_cell.length_b   1.000
_cell.length_c   1.000
_cell.angle_alpha   90.00
_cell.angle_beta   90.00
_cell.angle_gamma   90.00
#
_symmetry.space_group_name_H-M   'P 1'
#
loop_
_entity.id
_entity.type
_entity.pdbx_description
1 polymer ?
#
loop_
_entity_poly.entity_id
_entity_poly.type
_entity_poly.pdbx_seq_one_letter_code
_entity_poly.pdbx_strand_id
1 'polypeptide(L)'
;MKNEKYQDIFQTSHRLFLQQGYETTTIRQISEQASVSLGLVNHFFHSKQELAGLILDMLFSYSSHCCDKFYPNHEDPLIHTSLCTRVNTLYLLSGKYHRLYVDSLKNDIFFQKLEKRPNTSLYQLAETHNFPVNDDLFLLYGKYVPYNFEKTLILNKESGLFSSIGYDEIPDYIIISKFERFLNRNILDDALAKARVIADKVLDSMPDTVPDSFVLDFISD
;
A
#
# COMPACT_ATOMS: atom_id res chain seq x y z
N MET A 1 17.83 -4.47 -17.12
CA MET A 1 17.32 -3.21 -17.70
C MET A 1 16.06 -3.52 -18.48
N LYS A 2 14.89 -3.11 -17.96
CA LYS A 2 13.62 -3.32 -18.67
C LYS A 2 13.59 -2.38 -19.91
N ASN A 3 13.04 -2.87 -21.02
CA ASN A 3 13.02 -2.17 -22.33
C ASN A 3 12.10 -0.92 -22.26
N GLU A 4 12.38 0.14 -23.04
CA GLU A 4 11.53 1.33 -23.24
C GLU A 4 10.04 0.99 -23.38
N LYS A 5 9.69 -0.08 -24.11
CA LYS A 5 8.29 -0.53 -24.24
C LYS A 5 7.65 -1.02 -22.95
N TYR A 6 8.44 -1.60 -22.04
CA TYR A 6 7.94 -1.93 -20.70
C TYR A 6 7.56 -0.66 -19.94
N GLN A 7 8.41 0.39 -20.04
CA GLN A 7 8.19 1.68 -19.38
C GLN A 7 6.95 2.37 -19.94
N ASP A 8 6.81 2.43 -21.27
CA ASP A 8 5.63 2.99 -21.96
C ASP A 8 4.33 2.36 -21.46
N ILE A 9 4.30 1.03 -21.38
CA ILE A 9 3.12 0.27 -20.92
C ILE A 9 2.84 0.57 -19.44
N PHE A 10 3.87 0.57 -18.59
CA PHE A 10 3.71 0.82 -17.16
C PHE A 10 3.16 2.23 -16.90
N GLN A 11 3.78 3.27 -17.47
CA GLN A 11 3.36 4.66 -17.30
C GLN A 11 1.97 4.92 -17.89
N THR A 12 1.66 4.34 -19.06
CA THR A 12 0.33 4.43 -19.67
C THR A 12 -0.73 3.79 -18.77
N SER A 13 -0.42 2.63 -18.19
CA SER A 13 -1.33 1.91 -17.30
C SER A 13 -1.56 2.65 -15.99
N HIS A 14 -0.48 3.19 -15.40
CA HIS A 14 -0.56 4.06 -14.23
C HIS A 14 -1.49 5.23 -14.52
N ARG A 15 -1.23 6.02 -15.56
CA ARG A 15 -2.09 7.14 -15.95
C ARG A 15 -3.54 6.74 -16.17
N LEU A 16 -3.82 5.65 -16.88
CA LEU A 16 -5.18 5.17 -17.13
C LEU A 16 -5.89 4.76 -15.83
N PHE A 17 -5.20 4.06 -14.93
CA PHE A 17 -5.78 3.71 -13.63
C PHE A 17 -6.11 4.93 -12.77
N LEU A 18 -5.30 5.99 -12.81
CA LEU A 18 -5.61 7.26 -12.13
C LEU A 18 -6.81 7.97 -12.76
N GLN A 19 -6.93 7.94 -14.09
CA GLN A 19 -7.97 8.67 -14.82
C GLN A 19 -9.35 8.01 -14.71
N GLN A 20 -9.41 6.68 -14.77
CA GLN A 20 -10.69 5.97 -14.90
C GLN A 20 -10.81 4.72 -14.01
N GLY A 21 -9.87 4.49 -13.09
CA GLY A 21 -9.90 3.33 -12.19
C GLY A 21 -9.44 2.03 -12.85
N TYR A 22 -9.28 1.01 -12.02
CA TYR A 22 -8.85 -0.32 -12.45
C TYR A 22 -9.97 -1.05 -13.20
N GLU A 23 -11.21 -0.95 -12.73
CA GLU A 23 -12.34 -1.71 -13.29
C GLU A 23 -12.62 -1.30 -14.75
N THR A 24 -12.63 0.00 -15.03
CA THR A 24 -12.91 0.54 -16.38
C THR A 24 -11.74 0.39 -17.36
N THR A 25 -10.51 0.29 -16.86
CA THR A 25 -9.32 0.16 -17.72
C THR A 25 -9.19 -1.23 -18.32
N THR A 26 -8.84 -1.30 -19.61
CA THR A 26 -8.64 -2.56 -20.35
C THR A 26 -7.22 -2.66 -20.91
N ILE A 27 -6.72 -3.89 -21.09
CA ILE A 27 -5.42 -4.14 -21.74
C ILE A 27 -5.41 -3.59 -23.18
N ARG A 28 -6.55 -3.58 -23.87
CA ARG A 28 -6.66 -2.97 -25.22
C ARG A 28 -6.40 -1.46 -25.19
N GLN A 29 -7.05 -0.73 -24.29
CA GLN A 29 -6.81 0.71 -24.11
C GLN A 29 -5.35 0.99 -23.76
N ILE A 30 -4.74 0.18 -22.90
CA ILE A 30 -3.32 0.29 -22.55
C ILE A 30 -2.46 0.08 -23.79
N SER A 31 -2.71 -0.97 -24.58
CA SER A 31 -1.93 -1.28 -25.78
C SER A 31 -2.03 -0.18 -26.83
N GLU A 32 -3.23 0.35 -27.06
CA GLU A 32 -3.50 1.43 -28.01
C GLU A 32 -2.80 2.73 -27.57
N GLN A 33 -2.93 3.12 -26.30
CA GLN A 33 -2.33 4.37 -25.81
C GLN A 33 -0.82 4.30 -25.65
N ALA A 34 -0.26 3.12 -25.35
CA ALA A 34 1.19 2.91 -25.32
C ALA A 34 1.79 2.66 -26.72
N SER A 35 0.96 2.61 -27.78
CA SER A 35 1.39 2.31 -29.15
C SER A 35 2.17 0.99 -29.26
N VAL A 36 1.67 -0.06 -28.62
CA VAL A 36 2.24 -1.42 -28.62
C VAL A 36 1.20 -2.46 -29.01
N SER A 37 1.65 -3.66 -29.39
CA SER A 37 0.71 -4.76 -29.62
C SER A 37 0.13 -5.29 -28.30
N LEU A 38 -1.10 -5.80 -28.35
CA LEU A 38 -1.74 -6.47 -27.21
C LEU A 38 -0.88 -7.64 -26.68
N GLY A 39 -0.24 -8.37 -27.59
CA GLY A 39 0.67 -9.46 -27.26
C GLY A 39 1.88 -9.00 -26.45
N LEU A 40 2.40 -7.79 -26.70
CA LEU A 40 3.53 -7.24 -25.96
C LEU A 40 3.16 -6.87 -24.52
N VAL A 41 1.95 -6.34 -24.30
CA VAL A 41 1.43 -6.08 -22.94
C VAL A 41 1.31 -7.38 -22.15
N ASN A 42 0.72 -8.41 -22.75
CA ASN A 42 0.58 -9.72 -22.10
C ASN A 42 1.93 -10.40 -21.87
N HIS A 43 2.90 -10.23 -22.78
CA HIS A 43 4.25 -10.75 -22.61
C HIS A 43 4.96 -10.15 -21.38
N PHE A 44 4.83 -8.83 -21.16
CA PHE A 44 5.52 -8.18 -20.04
C PHE A 44 4.82 -8.33 -18.69
N PHE A 45 3.49 -8.30 -18.68
CA PHE A 45 2.73 -8.17 -17.43
C PHE A 45 1.70 -9.28 -17.19
N HIS A 46 1.53 -10.22 -18.12
CA HIS A 46 0.61 -11.38 -18.08
C HIS A 46 -0.89 -11.05 -17.96
N SER A 47 -1.28 -10.16 -17.04
CA SER A 47 -2.66 -9.76 -16.80
C SER A 47 -2.77 -8.30 -16.32
N LYS A 48 -3.98 -7.73 -16.42
CA LYS A 48 -4.30 -6.41 -15.86
C LYS A 48 -4.09 -6.37 -14.34
N GLN A 49 -4.41 -7.47 -13.66
CA GLN A 49 -4.28 -7.59 -12.21
C GLN A 49 -2.81 -7.58 -11.77
N GLU A 50 -1.92 -8.27 -12.49
CA GLU A 50 -0.49 -8.25 -12.20
C GLU A 50 0.12 -6.87 -12.40
N LEU A 51 -0.23 -6.19 -13.49
CA LEU A 51 0.18 -4.82 -13.78
C LEU A 51 -0.31 -3.82 -12.72
N ALA A 52 -1.58 -3.92 -12.31
CA ALA A 52 -2.13 -3.12 -11.23
C ALA A 52 -1.43 -3.41 -9.90
N GLY A 53 -1.16 -4.69 -9.61
CA GLY A 53 -0.38 -5.09 -8.43
C GLY A 53 1.00 -4.45 -8.40
N LEU A 54 1.71 -4.41 -9.53
CA LEU A 54 3.02 -3.78 -9.62
C LEU A 54 2.96 -2.26 -9.45
N ILE A 55 1.92 -1.60 -9.98
CA ILE A 55 1.70 -0.16 -9.74
C ILE A 55 1.45 0.09 -8.26
N LEU A 56 0.66 -0.74 -7.59
CA LEU A 56 0.44 -0.58 -6.16
C LEU A 56 1.70 -0.93 -5.33
N ASP A 57 2.54 -1.88 -5.78
CA ASP A 57 3.87 -2.15 -5.20
C ASP A 57 4.78 -0.90 -5.28
N MET A 58 4.72 -0.17 -6.39
CA MET A 58 5.40 1.11 -6.58
C MET A 58 4.91 2.17 -5.59
N LEU A 59 3.58 2.28 -5.38
CA LEU A 59 3.01 3.24 -4.42
C LEU A 59 3.43 2.93 -2.97
N PHE A 60 3.45 1.65 -2.60
CA PHE A 60 3.95 1.22 -1.30
C PHE A 60 5.44 1.54 -1.12
N SER A 61 6.24 1.27 -2.15
CA SER A 61 7.68 1.58 -2.13
C SER A 61 7.94 3.08 -2.03
N TYR A 62 7.16 3.90 -2.73
CA TYR A 62 7.23 5.35 -2.67
C TYR A 62 6.88 5.90 -1.28
N SER A 63 5.75 5.47 -0.73
CA SER A 63 5.32 5.92 0.60
C SER A 63 6.29 5.48 1.69
N SER A 64 6.83 4.25 1.63
CA SER A 64 7.87 3.77 2.54
C SER A 64 9.13 4.62 2.45
N HIS A 65 9.63 4.90 1.23
CA HIS A 65 10.78 5.76 1.01
C HIS A 65 10.59 7.17 1.59
N CYS A 66 9.38 7.71 1.47
CA CYS A 66 9.05 8.99 2.10
C CYS A 66 9.06 8.88 3.63
N CYS A 67 8.52 7.81 4.22
CA CYS A 67 8.56 7.60 5.67
C CYS A 67 10.00 7.48 6.19
N ASP A 68 10.84 6.70 5.50
CA ASP A 68 12.24 6.45 5.91
C ASP A 68 13.09 7.73 5.99
N LYS A 69 12.77 8.76 5.20
CA LYS A 69 13.43 10.07 5.27
C LYS A 69 13.12 10.85 6.55
N PHE A 70 11.95 10.63 7.13
CA PHE A 70 11.49 11.35 8.32
C PHE A 70 11.68 10.54 9.60
N TYR A 71 11.57 9.21 9.51
CA TYR A 71 11.72 8.30 10.63
C TYR A 71 12.22 6.95 10.11
N PRO A 72 13.53 6.66 10.17
CA PRO A 72 14.08 5.38 9.73
C PRO A 72 13.62 4.20 10.58
N ASN A 73 13.48 3.00 9.99
CA ASN A 73 12.98 1.80 10.68
C ASN A 73 13.80 1.38 11.92
N HIS A 74 15.08 1.72 11.99
CA HIS A 74 15.95 1.32 13.11
C HIS A 74 15.77 2.17 14.38
N GLU A 75 15.02 3.26 14.32
CA GLU A 75 14.70 4.10 15.49
C GLU A 75 13.70 3.40 16.42
N ASP A 76 12.53 3.03 15.88
CA ASP A 76 11.50 2.24 16.56
C ASP A 76 10.61 1.54 15.51
N PRO A 77 10.66 0.20 15.39
CA PRO A 77 9.90 -0.52 14.37
C PRO A 77 8.37 -0.40 14.51
N LEU A 78 7.85 -0.16 15.71
CA LEU A 78 6.41 0.00 15.93
C LEU A 78 5.95 1.37 15.44
N ILE A 79 6.70 2.43 15.78
CA ILE A 79 6.42 3.78 15.27
C ILE A 79 6.59 3.81 13.76
N HIS A 80 7.66 3.21 13.23
CA HIS A 80 7.89 3.14 11.78
C HIS A 80 6.77 2.43 11.03
N THR A 81 6.37 1.25 11.51
CA THR A 81 5.28 0.49 10.89
C THR A 81 3.97 1.28 10.96
N SER A 82 3.69 1.92 12.11
CA SER A 82 2.49 2.75 12.29
C SER A 82 2.49 3.96 11.35
N LEU A 83 3.64 4.61 11.20
CA LEU A 83 3.84 5.72 10.27
C LEU A 83 3.63 5.27 8.83
N CYS A 84 4.28 4.20 8.39
CA CYS A 84 4.18 3.70 7.01
C CYS A 84 2.75 3.28 6.66
N THR A 85 2.07 2.57 7.55
CA THR A 85 0.64 2.22 7.36
C THR A 85 -0.21 3.48 7.24
N ARG A 86 0.00 4.46 8.12
CA ARG A 86 -0.76 5.72 8.10
C ARG A 86 -0.54 6.53 6.82
N VAL A 87 0.72 6.76 6.44
CA VAL A 87 1.06 7.51 5.23
C VAL A 87 0.53 6.80 4.00
N ASN A 88 0.77 5.49 3.86
CA ASN A 88 0.30 4.73 2.70
C ASN A 88 -1.23 4.77 2.58
N THR A 89 -1.96 4.43 3.64
CA THR A 89 -3.43 4.38 3.60
C THR A 89 -4.03 5.76 3.33
N LEU A 90 -3.54 6.83 3.96
CA LEU A 90 -4.07 8.19 3.74
C LEU A 90 -3.67 8.77 2.38
N TYR A 91 -2.45 8.51 1.91
CA TYR A 91 -2.03 8.92 0.57
C TYR A 91 -2.86 8.24 -0.53
N LEU A 92 -3.21 6.97 -0.34
CA LEU A 92 -4.05 6.24 -1.28
C LEU A 92 -5.54 6.60 -1.18
N LEU A 93 -6.05 6.93 0.01
CA LEU A 93 -7.41 7.41 0.20
C LEU A 93 -7.62 8.85 -0.27
N SER A 94 -6.56 9.64 -0.33
CA SER A 94 -6.58 11.02 -0.79
C SER A 94 -6.23 11.13 -2.29
N GLY A 95 -6.60 12.27 -2.88
CA GLY A 95 -6.16 12.65 -4.22
C GLY A 95 -6.57 11.68 -5.33
N LYS A 96 -5.65 11.44 -6.26
CA LYS A 96 -5.92 10.73 -7.53
C LYS A 96 -5.87 9.20 -7.41
N TYR A 97 -5.35 8.66 -6.31
CA TYR A 97 -5.24 7.22 -6.12
C TYR A 97 -6.49 6.57 -5.54
N HIS A 98 -7.38 7.35 -4.94
CA HIS A 98 -8.57 6.87 -4.23
C HIS A 98 -9.33 5.79 -5.01
N ARG A 99 -9.66 6.05 -6.28
CA ARG A 99 -10.42 5.09 -7.10
C ARG A 99 -9.65 3.80 -7.38
N LEU A 100 -8.37 3.90 -7.76
CA LEU A 100 -7.52 2.73 -7.95
C LEU A 100 -7.40 1.92 -6.66
N TYR A 101 -7.29 2.61 -5.52
CA TYR A 101 -7.16 1.96 -4.24
C TYR A 101 -8.42 1.19 -3.83
N VAL A 102 -9.59 1.82 -3.90
CA VAL A 102 -10.88 1.17 -3.66
C VAL A 102 -11.11 -0.01 -4.60
N ASP A 103 -10.85 0.17 -5.90
CA ASP A 103 -10.96 -0.93 -6.88
C ASP A 103 -10.01 -2.08 -6.53
N SER A 104 -8.81 -1.80 -6.04
CA SER A 104 -7.83 -2.82 -5.65
C SER A 104 -8.29 -3.69 -4.48
N LEU A 105 -8.98 -3.09 -3.52
CA LEU A 105 -9.56 -3.79 -2.37
C LEU A 105 -10.79 -4.60 -2.79
N LYS A 106 -11.65 -4.06 -3.66
CA LYS A 106 -12.82 -4.78 -4.19
C LYS A 106 -12.41 -6.02 -4.98
N ASN A 107 -11.35 -5.90 -5.79
CA ASN A 107 -10.90 -6.94 -6.71
C ASN A 107 -9.77 -7.82 -6.12
N ASP A 108 -9.46 -7.68 -4.83
CA ASP A 108 -8.48 -8.52 -4.13
C ASP A 108 -7.10 -8.56 -4.84
N ILE A 109 -6.69 -7.43 -5.44
CA ILE A 109 -5.47 -7.36 -6.27
C ILE A 109 -4.23 -7.78 -5.45
N PHE A 110 -4.15 -7.34 -4.20
CA PHE A 110 -3.07 -7.71 -3.29
C PHE A 110 -3.29 -8.99 -2.51
N PHE A 111 -4.54 -9.42 -2.30
CA PHE A 111 -4.85 -10.59 -1.48
C PHE A 111 -4.10 -11.83 -1.93
N GLN A 112 -4.05 -12.06 -3.25
CA GLN A 112 -3.38 -13.21 -3.87
C GLN A 112 -1.86 -13.20 -3.69
N LYS A 113 -1.27 -12.05 -3.33
CA LYS A 113 0.18 -11.87 -3.15
C LYS A 113 0.59 -11.70 -1.68
N LEU A 114 -0.35 -11.69 -0.73
CA LEU A 114 -0.07 -11.42 0.69
C LEU A 114 0.97 -12.39 1.27
N GLU A 115 0.84 -13.69 0.98
CA GLU A 115 1.79 -14.72 1.44
C GLU A 115 3.22 -14.43 0.98
N LYS A 116 3.40 -13.96 -0.26
CA LYS A 116 4.71 -13.75 -0.88
C LYS A 116 5.40 -12.46 -0.45
N ARG A 117 4.66 -11.54 0.19
CA ARG A 117 5.23 -10.25 0.62
C ARG A 117 6.05 -10.41 1.90
N PRO A 118 7.27 -9.85 1.97
CA PRO A 118 8.01 -9.79 3.22
C PRO A 118 7.27 -8.88 4.21
N ASN A 119 7.26 -9.25 5.48
CA ASN A 119 6.71 -8.41 6.56
C ASN A 119 7.62 -8.46 7.78
N THR A 120 8.77 -7.82 7.69
CA THR A 120 9.82 -7.91 8.72
C THR A 120 9.43 -7.29 10.07
N SER A 121 8.48 -6.34 10.07
CA SER A 121 8.08 -5.59 11.27
C SER A 121 7.62 -6.48 12.43
N LEU A 122 6.81 -7.52 12.18
CA LEU A 122 6.28 -8.36 13.26
C LEU A 122 7.37 -9.22 13.91
N TYR A 123 8.36 -9.70 13.13
CA TYR A 123 9.52 -10.42 13.68
C TYR A 123 10.41 -9.48 14.50
N GLN A 124 10.72 -8.29 13.98
CA GLN A 124 11.51 -7.29 14.71
C GLN A 124 10.85 -6.90 16.04
N LEU A 125 9.52 -6.76 16.05
CA LEU A 125 8.77 -6.45 17.26
C LEU A 125 8.69 -7.64 18.22
N ALA A 126 8.55 -8.86 17.69
CA ALA A 126 8.60 -10.08 18.50
C ALA A 126 9.93 -10.21 19.24
N GLU A 127 11.04 -9.90 18.58
CA GLU A 127 12.37 -9.85 19.18
C GLU A 127 12.47 -8.73 20.23
N THR A 128 12.04 -7.52 19.89
CA THR A 128 12.16 -6.33 20.76
C THR A 128 11.30 -6.42 22.02
N HIS A 129 10.10 -6.98 21.91
CA HIS A 129 9.12 -7.07 23.00
C HIS A 129 8.97 -8.49 23.57
N ASN A 130 9.79 -9.43 23.12
CA ASN A 130 9.89 -10.81 23.61
C ASN A 130 8.54 -11.56 23.64
N PHE A 131 7.77 -11.49 22.56
CA PHE A 131 6.54 -12.27 22.40
C PHE A 131 6.70 -13.37 21.35
N PRO A 132 6.11 -14.56 21.57
CA PRO A 132 6.25 -15.67 20.63
C PRO A 132 5.41 -15.41 19.38
N VAL A 133 6.06 -15.47 18.22
CA VAL A 133 5.40 -15.52 16.92
C VAL A 133 5.89 -16.77 16.20
N ASN A 134 4.97 -17.67 15.88
CA ASN A 134 5.21 -18.73 14.91
C ASN A 134 4.74 -18.27 13.52
N ASP A 135 5.09 -19.03 12.49
CA ASP A 135 4.80 -18.65 11.10
C ASP A 135 3.30 -18.47 10.83
N ASP A 136 2.43 -19.22 11.50
CA ASP A 136 0.97 -19.09 11.38
C ASP A 136 0.45 -17.78 11.95
N LEU A 137 0.90 -17.41 13.16
CA LEU A 137 0.54 -16.13 13.77
C LEU A 137 1.11 -14.96 12.98
N PHE A 138 2.30 -15.12 12.41
CA PHE A 138 2.90 -14.15 11.51
C PHE A 138 2.06 -13.95 10.25
N LEU A 139 1.66 -15.04 9.61
CA LEU A 139 0.82 -15.02 8.42
C LEU A 139 -0.54 -14.39 8.74
N LEU A 140 -1.17 -14.81 9.83
CA LEU A 140 -2.48 -14.32 10.24
C LEU A 140 -2.46 -12.85 10.64
N TYR A 141 -1.72 -12.49 11.69
CA TYR A 141 -1.74 -11.13 12.25
C TYR A 141 -0.86 -10.15 11.46
N GLY A 142 0.21 -10.62 10.83
CA GLY A 142 1.06 -9.78 10.01
C GLY A 142 0.42 -9.42 8.67
N LYS A 143 -0.34 -10.33 8.04
CA LYS A 143 -0.78 -10.19 6.65
C LYS A 143 -2.29 -10.20 6.48
N TYR A 144 -2.96 -11.27 6.90
CA TYR A 144 -4.38 -11.47 6.59
C TYR A 144 -5.31 -10.61 7.43
N VAL A 145 -5.14 -10.56 8.74
CA VAL A 145 -5.97 -9.74 9.64
C VAL A 145 -5.95 -8.26 9.26
N PRO A 146 -4.78 -7.58 9.17
CA PRO A 146 -4.75 -6.15 8.85
C PRO A 146 -5.31 -5.86 7.46
N TYR A 147 -5.04 -6.71 6.46
CA TYR A 147 -5.62 -6.54 5.12
C TYR A 147 -7.15 -6.64 5.13
N ASN A 148 -7.71 -7.64 5.82
CA ASN A 148 -9.16 -7.80 5.91
C ASN A 148 -9.80 -6.67 6.72
N PHE A 149 -9.11 -6.17 7.75
CA PHE A 149 -9.55 -5.00 8.52
C PHE A 149 -9.61 -3.74 7.65
N GLU A 150 -8.54 -3.47 6.90
CA GLU A 150 -8.44 -2.36 5.95
C GLU A 150 -9.54 -2.42 4.88
N LYS A 151 -9.66 -3.57 4.21
CA LYS A 151 -10.71 -3.83 3.22
C LYS A 151 -12.11 -3.62 3.79
N THR A 152 -12.38 -4.17 4.97
CA THR A 152 -13.68 -4.07 5.62
C THR A 152 -14.02 -2.62 5.96
N LEU A 153 -13.10 -1.90 6.62
CA LEU A 153 -13.36 -0.53 7.03
C LEU A 153 -13.54 0.38 5.81
N ILE A 154 -12.64 0.31 4.82
CA ILE A 154 -12.69 1.20 3.67
C ILE A 154 -13.92 0.92 2.82
N LEU A 155 -14.14 -0.32 2.35
CA LEU A 155 -15.23 -0.60 1.40
C LEU A 155 -16.62 -0.39 2.00
N ASN A 156 -16.81 -0.76 3.27
CA ASN A 156 -18.09 -0.53 3.92
C ASN A 156 -18.29 0.95 4.27
N LYS A 157 -17.22 1.70 4.57
CA LYS A 157 -17.30 3.14 4.77
C LYS A 157 -17.66 3.89 3.49
N GLU A 158 -17.07 3.52 2.35
CA GLU A 158 -17.47 3.99 1.02
C GLU A 158 -18.96 3.70 0.72
N SER A 159 -19.51 2.65 1.32
CA SER A 159 -20.92 2.26 1.19
C SER A 159 -21.84 2.92 2.22
N GLY A 160 -21.33 3.83 3.07
CA GLY A 160 -22.11 4.57 4.08
C GLY A 160 -22.17 3.94 5.47
N LEU A 161 -21.50 2.81 5.71
CA LEU A 161 -21.34 2.23 7.05
C LEU A 161 -20.19 2.92 7.82
N PHE A 162 -20.06 2.64 9.11
CA PHE A 162 -18.97 3.19 9.95
C PHE A 162 -18.82 4.72 9.87
N SER A 163 -19.94 5.44 9.80
CA SER A 163 -19.95 6.91 9.64
C SER A 163 -19.26 7.66 10.78
N SER A 164 -19.19 7.08 11.97
CA SER A 164 -18.52 7.64 13.15
C SER A 164 -17.00 7.44 13.17
N ILE A 165 -16.44 6.60 12.29
CA ILE A 165 -14.98 6.38 12.20
C ILE A 165 -14.43 7.27 11.09
N GLY A 166 -13.58 8.24 11.41
CA GLY A 166 -12.90 9.08 10.42
C GLY A 166 -11.96 8.28 9.50
N TYR A 167 -11.75 8.74 8.26
CA TYR A 167 -10.74 8.11 7.38
C TYR A 167 -9.33 8.21 7.99
N ASP A 168 -9.05 9.26 8.75
CA ASP A 168 -7.80 9.45 9.47
C ASP A 168 -7.63 8.48 10.66
N GLU A 169 -8.69 7.79 11.10
CA GLU A 169 -8.63 6.81 12.18
C GLU A 169 -8.40 5.38 11.66
N ILE A 170 -8.72 5.12 10.39
CA ILE A 170 -8.58 3.78 9.77
C ILE A 170 -7.18 3.19 9.94
N PRO A 171 -6.07 3.93 9.71
CA PRO A 171 -4.74 3.37 9.86
C PRO A 171 -4.43 2.86 11.27
N ASP A 172 -4.97 3.53 12.28
CA ASP A 172 -4.77 3.14 13.67
C ASP A 172 -5.47 1.82 13.96
N TYR A 173 -6.70 1.63 13.46
CA TYR A 173 -7.41 0.35 13.59
C TYR A 173 -6.69 -0.79 12.87
N ILE A 174 -6.04 -0.54 11.72
CA ILE A 174 -5.22 -1.54 11.02
C ILE A 174 -4.05 -1.97 11.92
N ILE A 175 -3.31 -1.02 12.51
CA ILE A 175 -2.19 -1.30 13.41
C ILE A 175 -2.64 -2.00 14.68
N ILE A 176 -3.74 -1.57 15.29
CA ILE A 176 -4.33 -2.22 16.47
C ILE A 176 -4.67 -3.67 16.15
N SER A 177 -5.35 -3.95 15.03
CA SER A 177 -5.70 -5.32 14.64
C SER A 177 -4.48 -6.23 14.43
N LYS A 178 -3.33 -5.64 14.06
CA LYS A 178 -2.07 -6.34 13.83
C LYS A 178 -1.35 -6.69 15.14
N PHE A 179 -1.40 -5.82 16.14
CA PHE A 179 -0.51 -5.91 17.30
C PHE A 179 -1.17 -6.00 18.67
N GLU A 180 -2.48 -5.75 18.81
CA GLU A 180 -3.18 -5.74 20.12
C GLU A 180 -3.11 -7.08 20.87
N ARG A 181 -2.94 -8.19 20.14
CA ARG A 181 -2.73 -9.52 20.73
C ARG A 181 -1.38 -9.64 21.45
N PHE A 182 -0.39 -8.87 21.03
CA PHE A 182 1.01 -9.05 21.41
C PHE A 182 1.55 -7.91 22.28
N LEU A 183 1.00 -6.71 22.12
CA LEU A 183 1.49 -5.50 22.79
C LEU A 183 0.41 -4.88 23.67
N ASN A 184 0.86 -4.32 24.80
CA ASN A 184 -0.02 -3.57 25.70
C ASN A 184 -0.59 -2.33 25.01
N ARG A 185 -1.86 -2.02 25.30
CA ARG A 185 -2.58 -0.92 24.66
C ARG A 185 -1.87 0.43 24.80
N ASN A 186 -1.30 0.73 25.96
CA ASN A 186 -0.56 1.99 26.19
C ASN A 186 0.67 2.13 25.29
N ILE A 187 1.35 1.02 24.96
CA ILE A 187 2.52 1.03 24.05
C ILE A 187 2.05 1.33 22.63
N LEU A 188 0.94 0.72 22.21
CA LEU A 188 0.33 0.99 20.90
C LEU A 188 -0.13 2.44 20.78
N ASP A 189 -0.86 2.95 21.77
CA ASP A 189 -1.39 4.32 21.74
C ASP A 189 -0.27 5.38 21.68
N ASP A 190 0.85 5.18 22.39
CA ASP A 190 2.02 6.07 22.31
C ASP A 190 2.66 6.04 20.92
N ALA A 191 2.83 4.85 20.33
CA ALA A 191 3.40 4.72 19.00
C ALA A 191 2.49 5.33 17.91
N LEU A 192 1.18 5.13 18.01
CA LEU A 192 0.18 5.73 17.11
C LEU A 192 0.16 7.25 17.21
N ALA A 193 0.22 7.81 18.44
CA ALA A 193 0.28 9.24 18.65
C ALA A 193 1.52 9.88 18.02
N LYS A 194 2.70 9.25 18.18
CA LYS A 194 3.95 9.70 17.54
C LYS A 194 3.88 9.58 16.01
N ALA A 195 3.38 8.45 15.50
CA ALA A 195 3.22 8.24 14.07
C ALA A 195 2.28 9.27 13.42
N ARG A 196 1.19 9.67 14.09
CA ARG A 196 0.28 10.73 13.64
C ARG A 196 1.03 12.04 13.38
N VAL A 197 1.80 12.51 14.35
CA VAL A 197 2.54 13.79 14.26
C VAL A 197 3.57 13.78 13.12
N ILE A 198 4.20 12.64 12.87
CA ILE A 198 5.19 12.50 11.80
C ILE A 198 4.49 12.37 10.44
N ALA A 199 3.39 11.62 10.36
CA ALA A 199 2.66 11.36 9.12
C ALA A 199 2.17 12.66 8.47
N ASP A 200 1.69 13.63 9.25
CA ASP A 200 1.26 14.93 8.71
C ASP A 200 2.39 15.61 7.93
N LYS A 201 3.61 15.62 8.48
CA LYS A 201 4.79 16.19 7.80
C LYS A 201 5.20 15.42 6.55
N VAL A 202 5.06 14.09 6.58
CA VAL A 202 5.37 13.24 5.42
C VAL A 202 4.37 13.53 4.31
N LEU A 203 3.07 13.48 4.61
CA LEU A 203 1.99 13.71 3.64
C LEU A 203 2.04 15.13 3.05
N ASP A 204 2.31 16.15 3.86
CA ASP A 204 2.48 17.54 3.38
C ASP A 204 3.66 17.69 2.39
N SER A 205 4.66 16.81 2.46
CA SER A 205 5.81 16.79 1.55
C SER A 205 5.59 15.97 0.28
N MET A 206 4.54 15.13 0.25
CA MET A 206 4.27 14.25 -0.87
C MET A 206 3.45 14.98 -1.95
N PRO A 207 3.83 14.88 -3.24
CA PRO A 207 3.02 15.37 -4.35
C PRO A 207 1.75 14.53 -4.52
N ASP A 208 0.72 15.06 -5.17
CA ASP A 208 -0.55 14.34 -5.46
C ASP A 208 -0.37 13.01 -6.21
N THR A 209 0.73 12.87 -6.96
CA THR A 209 1.09 11.66 -7.70
C THR A 209 2.58 11.40 -7.59
N VAL A 210 2.96 10.12 -7.55
CA VAL A 210 4.36 9.71 -7.49
C VAL A 210 5.16 10.36 -8.63
N PRO A 211 6.34 10.98 -8.35
CA PRO A 211 7.16 11.60 -9.38
C PRO A 211 7.60 10.62 -10.46
N ASP A 212 7.61 11.08 -11.72
CA ASP A 212 8.04 10.27 -12.87
C ASP A 212 9.45 9.70 -12.68
N SER A 213 10.35 10.44 -12.02
CA SER A 213 11.70 9.96 -11.71
C SER A 213 11.67 8.72 -10.83
N PHE A 214 10.83 8.70 -9.78
CA PHE A 214 10.69 7.53 -8.91
C PHE A 214 10.05 6.36 -9.64
N VAL A 215 9.08 6.62 -10.53
CA VAL A 215 8.47 5.58 -11.37
C VAL A 215 9.53 4.92 -12.27
N LEU A 216 10.39 5.73 -12.91
CA LEU A 216 11.46 5.23 -13.78
C LEU A 216 12.50 4.42 -13.00
N ASP A 217 12.90 4.88 -11.81
CA ASP A 217 13.83 4.15 -10.94
C ASP A 217 13.22 2.79 -10.54
N PHE A 218 11.98 2.79 -10.04
CA PHE A 218 11.28 1.58 -9.58
C PHE A 218 11.15 0.50 -10.66
N ILE A 219 10.91 0.88 -11.92
CA ILE A 219 10.78 -0.10 -13.01
C ILE A 219 12.13 -0.52 -13.59
N SER A 220 13.21 0.19 -13.29
CA SER A 220 14.56 -0.13 -13.76
C SER A 220 15.27 -1.16 -12.89
N ASP A 221 14.93 -1.20 -11.61
CA ASP A 221 15.29 -2.24 -10.64
C ASP A 221 14.58 -3.60 -10.93
#